data_AF-A0AAV0WUN2-F1
#
_entry.id   AF-A0AAV0WUN2-F1
#
_cell.length_a   1.000
_cell.length_b   1.000
_cell.length_c   1.000
_cell.angle_alpha   90.00
_cell.angle_beta   90.00
_cell.angle_gamma   90.00
#
_symmetry.space_group_name_H-M   'P 1'
#
loop_
_entity.id
_entity.type
_entity.pdbx_description
1 polymer ?
#
loop_
_entity_poly.entity_id
_entity_poly.type
_entity_poly.pdbx_seq_one_letter_code
_entity_poly.pdbx_strand_id
1 'polypeptide(L)'
;MEIITSNKGCENLCYNGYMYVLKHFGKSKITWRCSKRSSFKCIGELYTNIQKEDPVLKSDHNHFGDSEKVDVEKALCIMKEQ
;
A
#
# COMPACT_ATOMS: atom_id res chain seq x y z
N MET A 1 -10.17 -1.82 -0.14
CA MET A 1 -8.75 -2.11 -0.43
C MET A 1 -8.56 -1.85 -1.90
N GLU A 2 -7.55 -1.07 -2.29
CA GLU A 2 -7.40 -0.63 -3.69
C GLU A 2 -5.91 -0.60 -4.06
N ILE A 3 -5.58 -0.98 -5.29
CA ILE A 3 -4.23 -0.86 -5.86
C ILE A 3 -4.21 0.39 -6.73
N ILE A 4 -3.23 1.25 -6.51
CA ILE A 4 -2.98 2.42 -7.35
C ILE A 4 -1.58 2.33 -7.95
N THR A 5 -1.40 2.90 -9.12
CA THR A 5 -0.11 2.96 -9.78
C THR A 5 0.55 4.31 -9.50
N SER A 6 1.74 4.30 -8.92
CA SER A 6 2.52 5.53 -8.71
C SER A 6 2.98 6.12 -10.04
N ASN A 7 3.35 7.41 -10.05
CA ASN A 7 3.91 8.11 -11.21
C ASN A 7 5.13 7.41 -11.84
N LYS A 8 5.82 6.56 -11.08
CA LYS A 8 6.98 5.76 -11.53
C LYS A 8 6.59 4.36 -12.04
N GLY A 9 5.30 4.07 -12.20
CA GLY A 9 4.79 2.77 -12.63
C GLY A 9 4.79 1.69 -11.55
N CYS A 10 5.11 2.04 -10.30
CA CYS A 10 5.12 1.07 -9.19
C CYS A 10 3.74 0.95 -8.55
N GLU A 11 3.29 -0.29 -8.33
CA GLU A 11 2.03 -0.58 -7.63
C GLU A 11 2.13 -0.26 -6.13
N ASN A 12 1.14 0.48 -5.64
CA ASN A 12 0.93 0.79 -4.24
C ASN A 12 -0.43 0.26 -3.80
N LEU A 13 -0.45 -0.33 -2.62
CA LEU A 13 -1.66 -0.86 -2.02
C LEU A 13 -2.19 0.12 -0.97
N CYS A 14 -3.45 0.52 -1.10
CA CYS A 14 -4.16 1.37 -0.15
C CYS A 14 -5.10 0.51 0.71
N TYR A 15 -4.87 0.51 2.02
CA TYR A 15 -5.65 -0.28 2.97
C TYR A 15 -5.72 0.41 4.35
N ASN A 16 -6.94 0.58 4.87
CA ASN A 16 -7.23 1.12 6.20
C ASN A 16 -6.57 2.49 6.50
N GLY A 17 -6.57 3.41 5.54
CA GLY A 17 -5.93 4.73 5.69
C GLY A 17 -4.39 4.71 5.59
N TYR A 18 -3.80 3.57 5.25
CA TYR A 18 -2.36 3.43 5.02
C TYR A 18 -2.07 3.08 3.57
N MET A 19 -0.90 3.51 3.11
CA MET A 19 -0.36 3.15 1.81
C MET A 19 0.85 2.23 2.00
N TYR A 20 0.88 1.15 1.22
CA TYR A 20 1.93 0.16 1.23
C TYR A 20 2.57 0.07 -0.15
N VAL A 21 3.86 -0.17 -0.16
CA VAL A 21 4.64 -0.41 -1.38
C VAL A 21 4.98 -1.90 -1.46
N LEU A 22 5.10 -2.42 -2.68
CA LEU A 22 5.53 -3.80 -2.90
C LEU A 22 6.91 -4.03 -2.26
N LYS A 23 7.01 -5.03 -1.39
CA LYS A 23 8.28 -5.47 -0.80
C LYS A 23 8.80 -6.71 -1.51
N HIS A 24 7.94 -7.71 -1.70
CA HIS A 24 8.32 -8.98 -2.30
C HIS A 24 7.11 -9.69 -2.87
N PHE A 25 7.23 -10.19 -4.10
CA PHE A 25 6.25 -11.07 -4.73
C PHE A 25 6.68 -12.52 -4.51
N GLY A 26 5.97 -13.23 -3.63
CA GLY A 26 6.23 -14.64 -3.34
C GLY A 26 5.38 -15.57 -4.21
N LYS A 27 5.61 -16.89 -4.06
CA LYS A 27 4.86 -17.92 -4.81
C LYS A 27 3.37 -18.00 -4.45
N SER A 28 3.02 -17.78 -3.19
CA SER A 28 1.65 -17.92 -2.68
C SER A 28 1.05 -16.62 -2.13
N LYS A 29 1.87 -15.61 -1.89
CA LYS A 29 1.45 -14.35 -1.30
C LYS A 29 2.37 -13.22 -1.71
N ILE A 30 1.83 -12.01 -1.67
CA ILE A 30 2.57 -10.77 -1.88
C ILE A 30 2.78 -10.11 -0.53
N THR A 31 4.01 -9.64 -0.30
CA THR A 31 4.36 -8.88 0.88
C THR A 31 4.43 -7.41 0.54
N TRP A 32 3.69 -6.62 1.31
CA TRP A 32 3.62 -5.17 1.22
C TRP A 32 4.19 -4.57 2.51
N ARG A 33 4.90 -3.45 2.38
CA ARG A 33 5.43 -2.70 3.53
C ARG A 33 4.92 -1.28 3.50
N CYS A 34 4.77 -0.66 4.66
CA CYS A 34 4.34 0.73 4.76
C CYS A 34 5.24 1.65 3.92
N SER A 35 4.63 2.55 3.13
CA SER A 35 5.34 3.54 2.32
C SER A 35 6.12 4.54 3.17
N LYS A 36 5.68 4.75 4.42
CA LYS A 36 6.31 5.62 5.42
C LYS A 36 7.44 4.97 6.19
N ARG A 37 7.92 3.78 5.78
CA ARG A 37 9.04 3.10 6.46
C ARG A 37 10.29 3.96 6.57
N SER A 38 10.64 4.74 5.55
CA SER A 38 11.84 5.59 5.60
C SER A 38 11.63 6.85 6.45
N SER A 39 10.43 7.43 6.47
CA SER A 39 10.14 8.68 7.18
C SER A 39 9.79 8.48 8.65
N PHE A 40 9.02 7.44 8.98
CA PHE A 40 8.53 7.14 10.33
C PHE A 40 9.21 5.93 10.96
N LYS A 41 10.20 5.31 10.29
CA LYS A 41 10.76 4.00 10.67
C LYS A 41 9.68 2.93 10.86
N CYS A 42 8.54 3.10 10.18
CA CYS A 42 7.37 2.26 10.35
C CYS A 42 7.64 0.84 9.88
N ILE A 43 7.29 -0.14 10.72
CA ILE A 43 7.42 -1.57 10.45
C ILE A 43 6.12 -2.20 9.97
N GLY A 44 5.07 -1.40 9.72
CA GLY A 44 3.79 -1.86 9.23
C GLY A 44 3.94 -2.71 7.96
N GLU A 45 3.43 -3.94 8.02
CA GLU A 45 3.54 -4.93 6.96
C GLU A 45 2.18 -5.60 6.76
N LEU A 46 1.85 -5.84 5.49
CA LEU A 46 0.60 -6.45 5.07
C LEU A 46 0.91 -7.56 4.06
N TYR A 47 0.18 -8.65 4.13
CA TYR A 47 0.17 -9.68 3.10
C TYR A 47 -1.13 -9.64 2.32
N THR A 48 -1.06 -10.01 1.05
CA THR A 48 -2.22 -10.35 0.23
C THR A 48 -1.96 -11.68 -0.45
N ASN A 49 -2.98 -12.31 -0.99
CA ASN A 49 -2.80 -13.39 -1.95
C ASN A 49 -2.12 -12.86 -3.24
N ILE A 50 -1.77 -13.74 -4.19
CA ILE A 50 -1.14 -13.36 -5.48
C ILE A 50 -2.08 -12.56 -6.39
N GLN A 51 -3.38 -12.65 -6.17
CA GLN A 51 -4.42 -11.87 -6.87
C GLN A 51 -4.63 -10.49 -6.24
N LYS A 52 -3.84 -10.13 -5.21
CA LYS A 52 -3.94 -8.87 -4.46
C LYS A 52 -5.30 -8.73 -3.77
N GLU A 53 -5.78 -9.81 -3.18
CA GLU A 53 -6.98 -9.87 -2.34
C GLU A 53 -6.62 -10.42 -0.95
N ASP A 54 -7.62 -10.54 -0.07
CA ASP A 54 -7.49 -11.05 1.30
C ASP A 54 -6.35 -10.38 2.10
N PRO A 55 -6.46 -9.07 2.37
CA PRO A 55 -5.43 -8.35 3.10
C PRO A 55 -5.31 -8.85 4.54
N VAL A 56 -4.12 -9.34 4.91
CA VAL A 56 -3.78 -9.78 6.27
C VAL A 56 -2.69 -8.87 6.83
N LEU A 57 -3.00 -8.17 7.93
CA LEU A 57 -2.00 -7.38 8.64
C LEU A 57 -1.01 -8.29 9.37
N LYS A 58 0.27 -8.11 9.09
CA LYS A 58 1.36 -8.86 9.72
C LYS A 58 1.96 -8.08 10.89
N SER A 59 2.18 -6.78 10.69
CA SER A 59 2.78 -5.89 11.67
C SER A 59 2.00 -4.59 11.69
N ASP A 60 1.78 -4.06 12.89
CA ASP A 60 1.07 -2.81 13.10
C ASP A 60 1.92 -1.57 12.73
N HIS A 61 1.27 -0.42 12.61
CA HIS A 61 1.92 0.85 12.31
C HIS A 61 2.28 1.57 13.62
N ASN A 62 3.36 2.34 13.57
CA ASN A 62 3.75 3.21 14.68
C ASN A 62 3.29 4.67 14.47
N HIS A 63 2.36 4.89 13.54
CA HIS A 63 1.80 6.19 13.21
C HIS A 63 0.33 6.04 12.81
N PHE A 64 -0.40 7.14 12.90
CA PHE A 64 -1.78 7.20 12.44
C PHE A 64 -1.86 7.06 10.91
N GLY A 65 -2.98 6.51 10.44
CA GLY A 65 -3.33 6.50 9.03
C GLY A 65 -3.59 7.93 8.54
N ASP A 66 -3.36 8.15 7.25
CA ASP A 66 -3.56 9.43 6.58
C ASP A 66 -4.52 9.19 5.41
N SER A 67 -5.79 8.98 5.77
CA SER A 67 -6.85 8.61 4.82
C SER A 67 -7.06 9.68 3.76
N GLU A 68 -6.99 10.97 4.14
CA GLU A 68 -7.11 12.08 3.20
C GLU A 68 -6.02 12.03 2.14
N LYS A 69 -4.76 11.81 2.56
CA LYS A 69 -3.66 11.64 1.61
C LYS A 69 -3.85 10.42 0.71
N VAL A 70 -4.31 9.32 1.27
CA VAL A 70 -4.59 8.10 0.48
C VAL A 70 -5.65 8.39 -0.59
N ASP A 71 -6.71 9.12 -0.26
CA ASP A 71 -7.78 9.43 -1.20
C ASP A 71 -7.35 10.44 -2.28
N VAL A 72 -6.52 11.43 -1.93
CA VAL A 72 -5.89 12.32 -2.91
C VAL A 72 -5.03 11.54 -3.91
N GLU A 73 -4.19 10.62 -3.43
CA GLU A 73 -3.32 9.83 -4.31
C GLU A 73 -4.12 8.89 -5.23
N LYS A 74 -5.24 8.34 -4.75
CA LYS A 74 -6.18 7.58 -5.59
C LYS A 74 -6.78 8.46 -6.68
N ALA A 75 -7.30 9.64 -6.32
CA ALA A 75 -7.87 10.57 -7.28
C ALA A 75 -6.85 10.97 -8.36
N LEU A 76 -5.61 11.26 -7.96
CA LEU A 76 -4.52 11.58 -8.88
C LEU A 76 -4.15 10.43 -9.82
N CYS A 77 -4.30 9.17 -9.38
CA CYS A 77 -4.10 8.01 -10.24
C CYS A 77 -5.16 7.95 -11.33
N ILE A 78 -6.43 8.10 -10.96
CA ILE A 78 -7.59 8.05 -11.89
C ILE A 78 -7.48 9.15 -12.96
N MET A 79 -7.08 10.35 -12.57
CA MET A 79 -6.95 11.49 -13.49
C MET A 79 -5.84 11.33 -14.55
N LYS A 80 -4.93 10.37 -14.39
CA LYS A 80 -3.81 10.12 -15.34
C LYS A 80 -4.11 9.04 -16.36
N GLU A 81 -5.15 8.26 -16.14
CA GLU A 81 -5.58 7.19 -17.03
C GLU A 81 -6.65 7.66 -18.04
N GLN A 82 -6.96 8.97 -18.06
CA GLN A 82 -7.79 9.66 -19.04
C GLN A 82 -6.93 10.46 -20.03
#